data_AF-A0AAD6CVR9-F1
#
_entry.id   AF-A0AAD6CVR9-F1
#
_cell.length_a   1.000
_cell.length_b   1.000
_cell.length_c   1.000
_cell.angle_alpha   90.00
_cell.angle_beta   90.00
_cell.angle_gamma   90.00
#
_symmetry.space_group_name_H-M   'P 1'
#
loop_
_entity.id
_entity.type
_entity.pdbx_description
1 polymer ?
#
loop_
_entity_poly.entity_id
_entity_poly.type
_entity_poly.pdbx_seq_one_letter_code
_entity_poly.pdbx_strand_id
1 'polypeptide(L)' 'MESSEAQDIEENGPPPEILSNSEVMGHLQDILLWVGSKEKSTSDHIRQIESLISEFGRIHIEEKRQVTLEDMGWNLK' A
#
# COMPACT_ATOMS: atom_id res chain seq x y z
N MET A 1 29.47 -34.54 -22.36
CA MET A 1 28.49 -34.27 -21.29
C MET A 1 28.63 -32.81 -20.99
N GLU A 2 27.90 -31.98 -21.75
CA GLU A 2 27.92 -30.54 -21.59
C GLU A 2 27.10 -30.20 -20.35
N SER A 3 27.76 -29.56 -19.38
CA SER A 3 27.13 -28.97 -18.21
C SER A 3 26.02 -28.05 -18.69
N SER A 4 24.80 -28.33 -18.28
CA SER A 4 23.68 -27.41 -18.40
C SER A 4 24.05 -26.14 -17.62
N GLU A 5 24.52 -25.12 -18.33
CA GLU A 5 24.53 -23.75 -17.83
C GLU A 5 23.10 -23.44 -17.40
N ALA A 6 22.89 -23.41 -16.09
CA ALA A 6 21.74 -22.75 -15.51
C ALA A 6 21.81 -21.31 -16.04
N GLN A 7 20.92 -20.98 -16.97
CA GLN A 7 20.70 -19.61 -17.38
C GLN A 7 20.23 -18.87 -16.14
N ASP A 8 21.17 -18.17 -15.51
CA ASP A 8 20.92 -17.23 -14.44
C ASP A 8 20.14 -16.07 -15.08
N ILE A 9 18.81 -16.18 -15.03
CA ILE A 9 17.95 -15.09 -15.43
C ILE A 9 18.06 -14.06 -14.30
N GLU A 10 19.01 -13.16 -14.44
CA GLU A 10 19.10 -11.89 -13.71
C GLU A 10 17.93 -10.97 -14.16
N GLU A 11 16.68 -11.44 -14.05
CA GLU A 11 15.47 -10.73 -14.54
C GLU A 11 14.96 -9.65 -13.57
N ASN A 12 15.50 -9.61 -12.36
CA ASN A 12 14.98 -8.73 -11.33
C ASN A 12 15.97 -7.60 -11.12
N GLY A 13 15.69 -6.45 -11.76
CA GLY A 13 16.26 -5.17 -11.35
C GLY A 13 16.09 -4.95 -9.84
N PRO A 14 16.72 -3.89 -9.27
CA PRO A 14 16.61 -3.65 -7.84
C PRO A 14 15.13 -3.71 -7.43
N PRO A 15 14.81 -4.40 -6.31
CA PRO A 15 13.43 -4.51 -5.86
C PRO A 15 12.80 -3.11 -5.85
N PRO A 16 11.56 -2.96 -6.31
CA PRO A 16 10.92 -1.66 -6.38
C PRO A 16 10.98 -1.03 -5.00
N GLU A 17 11.31 0.27 -4.97
CA GLU A 17 11.33 1.01 -3.72
C GLU A 17 9.95 0.96 -3.09
N ILE A 18 9.83 0.24 -1.97
CA ILE A 18 8.57 0.11 -1.25
C ILE A 18 8.42 1.38 -0.41
N LEU A 19 7.49 2.23 -0.82
CA LEU A 19 7.11 3.42 -0.06
C LEU A 19 6.54 3.03 1.31
N SER A 20 6.88 3.80 2.33
CA SER A 20 6.23 3.66 3.64
C SER A 20 4.74 4.03 3.54
N ASN A 21 3.91 3.46 4.42
CA ASN A 21 2.48 3.78 4.47
C ASN A 21 2.21 5.28 4.69
N SER A 22 3.10 6.00 5.38
CA SER A 22 3.05 7.47 5.52
C SER A 22 3.29 8.20 4.21
N GLU A 23 4.23 7.75 3.39
CA GLU A 23 4.52 8.36 2.09
C GLU A 23 3.37 8.13 1.12
N VAL A 24 2.81 6.93 1.10
CA VAL A 24 1.63 6.62 0.29
C VAL A 24 0.44 7.51 0.69
N MET A 25 0.18 7.65 2.00
CA MET A 25 -0.90 8.54 2.48
C MET A 25 -0.65 10.01 2.13
N GLY A 26 0.60 10.47 2.21
CA GLY A 26 0.97 11.82 1.76
C GLY A 26 0.65 12.03 0.29
N HIS A 27 1.06 11.10 -0.58
CA HIS A 27 0.77 11.18 -2.01
C HIS A 27 -0.73 11.14 -2.32
N LEU A 28 -1.52 10.34 -1.61
CA LEU A 28 -2.98 10.33 -1.79
C LEU A 28 -3.62 11.66 -1.40
N GLN A 29 -3.13 12.31 -0.34
CA GLN A 29 -3.59 13.65 0.05
C GLN A 29 -3.20 14.72 -0.99
N ASP A 30 -1.98 14.65 -1.53
CA ASP A 30 -1.53 15.55 -2.60
C ASP A 30 -2.38 15.40 -3.87
N ILE A 31 -2.72 14.16 -4.24
CA ILE A 31 -3.60 13.85 -5.37
C ILE A 31 -4.99 14.44 -5.14
N LEU A 32 -5.56 14.31 -3.93
CA LEU A 32 -6.85 14.88 -3.58
C LEU A 32 -6.86 16.41 -3.74
N LEU A 33 -5.81 17.09 -3.23
CA LEU A 33 -5.64 18.54 -3.37
C LEU A 33 -5.50 18.94 -4.85
N TRP A 34 -4.69 18.21 -5.60
CA TRP A 34 -4.48 18.46 -7.02
C TRP A 34 -5.78 18.30 -7.82
N VAL A 35 -6.54 17.22 -7.58
CA VAL A 35 -7.84 17.00 -8.23
C VAL A 35 -8.84 18.07 -7.82
N GLY A 36 -8.89 18.47 -6.55
CA GLY A 36 -9.74 19.58 -6.09
C GLY A 36 -9.42 20.92 -6.77
N SER A 37 -8.18 21.12 -7.21
CA SER A 37 -7.74 22.33 -7.92
C SER A 37 -8.09 22.35 -9.41
N LYS A 38 -8.54 21.24 -10.00
CA LYS A 38 -8.84 21.16 -11.43
C LYS A 38 -10.26 21.65 -11.74
N GLU A 39 -10.34 22.58 -12.69
CA GLU A 39 -11.60 23.15 -13.19
C GLU A 39 -12.58 22.09 -13.76
N LYS A 40 -12.07 20.96 -14.27
CA LYS A 40 -12.87 19.84 -14.78
C LYS A 40 -13.10 18.72 -13.76
N SER A 41 -12.67 18.91 -12.52
CA SER A 41 -12.90 17.91 -11.48
C SER A 41 -14.38 17.81 -11.16
N THR A 42 -14.88 16.58 -11.07
CA THR A 42 -16.25 16.31 -10.65
C THR A 42 -16.24 15.86 -9.21
N SER A 43 -17.41 15.94 -8.55
CA SER A 43 -17.58 15.35 -7.22
C SER A 43 -17.22 13.87 -7.17
N ASP A 44 -17.40 13.16 -8.28
CA ASP A 44 -17.15 11.73 -8.36
C ASP A 44 -15.64 11.42 -8.36
N HIS A 45 -14.81 12.24 -9.02
CA HIS A 45 -13.35 12.10 -8.94
C HIS A 45 -12.84 12.30 -7.52
N ILE A 46 -13.37 13.30 -6.81
CA ILE A 46 -13.03 13.59 -5.42
C ILE A 46 -13.43 12.41 -4.53
N ARG A 47 -14.67 11.91 -4.65
CA ARG A 47 -15.17 10.76 -3.90
C ARG A 47 -14.37 9.48 -4.12
N GLN A 48 -13.92 9.23 -5.36
CA GLN A 48 -13.09 8.05 -5.66
C GLN A 48 -11.76 8.11 -4.91
N ILE A 49 -11.12 9.28 -4.84
CA ILE A 49 -9.86 9.46 -4.10
C ILE A 49 -10.08 9.37 -2.60
N GLU A 50 -11.15 9.97 -2.07
CA GLU A 50 -11.51 9.85 -0.66
C GLU A 50 -11.78 8.40 -0.25
N SER A 51 -12.45 7.61 -1.10
CA SER A 51 -12.67 6.17 -0.88
C SER A 51 -11.34 5.42 -0.81
N LEU A 52 -10.41 5.72 -1.73
CA LEU A 52 -9.08 5.10 -1.76
C LEU A 52 -8.27 5.43 -0.49
N ILE A 53 -8.32 6.69 -0.03
CA ILE A 53 -7.70 7.13 1.23
C ILE A 53 -8.28 6.34 2.41
N SER A 54 -9.60 6.17 2.44
CA SER A 54 -10.29 5.45 3.52
C SER A 54 -9.93 3.96 3.55
N GLU A 55 -9.93 3.31 2.39
CA GLU A 55 -9.56 1.89 2.26
C GLU A 55 -8.10 1.66 2.66
N PHE A 56 -7.17 2.49 2.18
CA PHE A 56 -5.76 2.40 2.54
C PHE A 56 -5.53 2.63 4.04
N GLY A 57 -6.20 3.65 4.61
CA GLY A 57 -6.15 3.91 6.04
C GLY A 57 -6.68 2.73 6.88
N ARG A 58 -7.72 2.05 6.41
CA ARG A 58 -8.27 0.86 7.06
C ARG A 58 -7.30 -0.32 7.01
N ILE A 59 -6.70 -0.61 5.86
CA ILE A 59 -5.70 -1.68 5.72
C ILE A 59 -4.52 -1.44 6.65
N HIS A 60 -4.04 -0.19 6.76
CA HIS A 60 -2.96 0.17 7.67
C HIS A 60 -3.31 -0.03 9.15
N ILE A 61 -4.55 0.29 9.54
CA ILE A 61 -5.03 0.05 10.90
C ILE A 61 -5.13 -1.46 11.17
N GLU A 62 -5.64 -2.24 10.22
CA GLU A 62 -5.74 -3.70 10.33
C GLU A 62 -4.35 -4.36 10.40
N GLU A 63 -3.36 -3.89 9.63
CA GLU A 63 -1.96 -4.35 9.69
C GLU A 63 -1.28 -4.01 11.04
N LYS A 64 -1.53 -2.80 11.55
CA LYS A 64 -1.05 -2.38 12.87
C LYS A 64 -1.74 -3.09 14.03
N ARG A 65 -2.92 -3.64 13.80
CA ARG A 65 -3.63 -4.48 14.76
C ARG A 65 -3.01 -5.87 14.73
N GLN A 66 -1.75 -5.98 15.17
CA GLN A 66 -1.17 -7.25 15.57
C GLN A 66 -2.06 -7.81 16.68
N VAL A 67 -2.94 -8.74 16.31
CA VAL A 67 -3.77 -9.46 17.26
C VAL A 67 -2.82 -10.25 18.14
N THR A 68 -2.74 -9.89 19.42
CA THR A 68 -1.87 -10.59 20.36
C THR A 68 -2.41 -11.99 20.63
N LEU A 69 -1.57 -12.93 21.07
CA LEU A 69 -2.05 -14.26 21.47
C LEU A 69 -3.12 -14.16 22.57
N GLU A 70 -3.03 -13.14 23.43
CA GLU A 70 -4.05 -12.82 24.43
C GLU A 70 -5.38 -12.37 23.80
N ASP A 71 -5.35 -11.54 22.75
CA ASP A 71 -6.54 -11.13 21.99
C ASP A 71 -7.22 -12.31 21.27
N MET A 72 -6.46 -13.37 20.94
CA MET A 72 -6.99 -14.62 20.38
C MET A 72 -7.49 -15.60 21.46
N GLY A 73 -7.46 -15.22 22.74
CA GLY A 73 -7.90 -16.06 23.86
C GLY A 73 -6.88 -17.10 24.32
N TRP A 74 -5.63 -17.04 23.86
CA TRP A 74 -4.56 -17.93 24.30
C TRP A 74 -3.91 -17.33 25.55
N ASN A 75 -4.43 -17.70 26.73
CA ASN A 75 -3.75 -17.45 28.00
C ASN A 75 -2.56 -18.42 28.13
N LEU A 76 -1.35 -17.95 27.85
CA LEU A 76 -0.10 -18.65 28.15
C LEU A 76 0.14 -18.58 29.67
N LYS A 77 -0.49 -19.49 30.43
CA LYS A 77 -0.16 -19.77 31.83
C LYS A 77 0.82 -20.92 31.94
#